data_AF-A0A3D5P2N2-F1
#
_entry.id   AF-A0A3D5P2N2-F1
#
_cell.length_a   1.000
_cell.length_b   1.000
_cell.length_c   1.000
_cell.angle_alpha   90.00
_cell.angle_beta   90.00
_cell.angle_gamma   90.00
#
_symmetry.space_group_name_H-M   'P 1'
#
loop_
_entity.id
_entity.type
_entity.pdbx_description
1 polymer ?
#
loop_
_entity_poly.entity_id
_entity_poly.type
_entity_poly.pdbx_seq_one_letter_code
_entity_poly.pdbx_strand_id
1 'polypeptide(L)'
;MQVFELADDLNVSTDALIELLRHMGIPVADDDATITDAQVAKVLAKMERERIAGHSDPAEAVRSAMRDAAPSTGRRRRRRRAVEEVESDTEEVDEKAGASTSETEESAEDTV
;
A
#
# COMPACT_ATOMS: atom_id res chain seq x y z
N MET A 1 11.66 -15.55 20.15
CA MET A 1 11.98 -15.26 18.75
C MET A 1 13.20 -14.36 18.73
N GLN A 2 14.22 -14.72 17.96
CA GLN A 2 15.45 -13.93 17.78
C GLN A 2 15.36 -13.09 16.50
N VAL A 3 16.23 -12.07 16.36
CA VAL A 3 16.19 -11.18 15.18
C VAL A 3 16.50 -11.94 13.90
N PHE A 4 17.49 -12.83 13.91
CA PHE A 4 17.83 -13.64 12.73
C PHE A 4 16.65 -14.54 12.30
N GLU A 5 15.91 -15.12 13.25
CA GLU A 5 14.74 -15.96 12.95
C GLU A 5 13.67 -15.14 12.21
N LEU A 6 13.42 -13.91 12.66
CA LEU A 6 12.48 -13.00 12.01
C LEU A 6 12.98 -12.53 10.64
N ALA A 7 14.28 -12.33 10.49
CA ALA A 7 14.89 -11.95 9.21
C ALA A 7 14.72 -13.06 8.16
N ASP A 8 14.96 -14.31 8.57
CA ASP A 8 14.76 -15.49 7.73
C ASP A 8 13.28 -15.66 7.32
N ASP A 9 12.35 -15.53 8.27
CA ASP A 9 10.91 -15.60 8.01
C ASP A 9 10.45 -14.57 6.96
N LEU A 10 11.08 -13.39 6.96
CA LEU A 10 10.79 -12.30 6.06
C LEU A 10 11.63 -12.31 4.77
N ASN A 11 12.60 -13.23 4.66
CA ASN A 11 13.60 -13.28 3.58
C ASN A 11 14.33 -11.93 3.39
N VAL A 12 14.75 -11.30 4.49
CA VAL A 12 15.52 -10.04 4.48
C VAL A 12 16.86 -10.23 5.17
N SER A 13 17.82 -9.36 4.90
CA SER A 13 19.09 -9.39 5.64
C SER A 13 18.87 -8.99 7.10
N THR A 14 19.54 -9.69 8.01
CA THR A 14 19.48 -9.40 9.45
C THR A 14 19.89 -7.97 9.76
N ASP A 15 20.93 -7.46 9.08
CA ASP A 15 21.38 -6.08 9.20
C ASP A 15 20.28 -5.07 8.85
N ALA A 16 19.55 -5.27 7.74
CA ALA A 16 18.47 -4.37 7.33
C ALA A 16 17.30 -4.39 8.33
N LEU A 17 17.00 -5.56 8.90
CA LEU A 17 15.99 -5.68 9.94
C LEU A 17 16.42 -4.98 11.24
N ILE A 18 17.68 -5.12 11.66
CA ILE A 18 18.23 -4.42 12.83
C ILE A 18 18.15 -2.91 12.63
N GLU A 19 18.51 -2.40 11.45
CA GLU A 19 18.42 -0.98 11.14
C GLU A 19 16.98 -0.47 11.20
N LEU A 20 16.03 -1.22 10.62
CA LEU A 20 14.61 -0.88 10.68
C LEU A 20 14.08 -0.86 12.12
N LEU A 21 14.44 -1.85 12.94
CA LEU A 21 14.05 -1.92 14.35
C LEU A 21 14.57 -0.70 15.14
N ARG A 22 15.85 -0.36 14.96
CA ARG A 22 16.46 0.82 15.59
C ARG A 22 15.78 2.10 15.15
N HIS A 23 15.45 2.22 13.87
CA HIS A 23 14.73 3.36 13.32
C HIS A 23 13.30 3.49 13.86
N MET A 24 12.63 2.37 14.14
CA MET A 24 11.33 2.33 14.82
C MET A 24 11.43 2.56 16.35
N GLY A 25 12.61 2.87 16.88
CA GLY A 25 12.84 3.10 18.31
C GLY A 25 12.88 1.82 19.15
N ILE A 26 13.12 0.67 18.53
CA ILE A 26 13.35 -0.60 19.21
C ILE A 26 14.86 -0.86 19.24
N PRO A 27 15.54 -0.64 20.39
CA PRO A 27 16.97 -0.87 20.47
C PRO A 27 17.25 -2.37 20.51
N VAL A 28 18.16 -2.80 19.63
CA VAL A 28 18.59 -4.19 19.47
C VAL A 28 20.11 -4.20 19.45
N ALA A 29 20.74 -5.08 20.23
CA ALA A 29 22.19 -5.19 20.32
C ALA A 29 22.78 -5.77 19.02
N ASP A 30 22.32 -6.97 18.67
CA ASP A 30 22.83 -7.84 17.62
C ASP A 30 21.73 -8.76 17.05
N ASP A 31 22.11 -9.66 16.16
CA ASP A 31 21.26 -10.65 15.48
C ASP A 31 20.67 -11.71 16.43
N ASP A 32 21.41 -12.07 17.48
CA ASP A 32 20.97 -13.01 18.52
C ASP A 32 20.02 -12.37 19.56
N ALA A 33 19.78 -11.05 19.47
CA ALA A 33 18.93 -10.37 20.41
C ALA A 33 17.48 -10.90 20.34
N THR A 34 16.84 -10.99 21.52
CA THR A 34 15.47 -11.48 21.63
C THR A 34 14.46 -10.35 21.35
N ILE A 35 13.47 -10.67 20.53
CA ILE A 35 12.36 -9.77 20.18
C ILE A 35 11.08 -10.28 20.83
N THR A 36 10.28 -9.33 21.34
CA THR A 36 8.93 -9.60 21.88
C THR A 36 7.89 -9.65 20.76
N ASP A 37 6.83 -10.42 20.94
CA ASP A 37 5.73 -10.53 19.96
C ASP A 37 5.12 -9.17 19.58
N ALA A 38 5.06 -8.24 20.55
CA ALA A 38 4.58 -6.88 20.32
C ALA A 38 5.49 -6.08 19.36
N GLN A 39 6.79 -6.32 19.38
CA GLN A 39 7.73 -5.72 18.44
C GLN A 39 7.61 -6.38 17.06
N VAL A 40 7.52 -7.72 17.01
CA VAL A 40 7.28 -8.45 15.76
C VAL A 40 6.02 -7.93 15.05
N ALA A 41 4.91 -7.80 15.77
CA ALA A 41 3.65 -7.27 15.24
C ALA A 41 3.80 -5.85 14.67
N LYS A 42 4.65 -5.00 15.26
CA LYS A 42 4.94 -3.66 14.71
C LYS A 42 5.70 -3.73 13.39
N VAL A 43 6.71 -4.60 13.30
CA VAL A 43 7.47 -4.80 12.05
C VAL A 43 6.52 -5.27 10.94
N LEU A 44 5.73 -6.32 11.22
CA LEU A 44 4.78 -6.88 10.26
C LEU A 44 3.74 -5.85 9.83
N ALA A 45 3.16 -5.10 10.77
CA ALA A 45 2.21 -4.04 10.45
C ALA A 45 2.83 -2.93 9.58
N LYS A 46 4.14 -2.67 9.71
CA LYS A 46 4.83 -1.69 8.87
C LYS A 46 5.09 -2.26 7.48
N MET A 47 5.62 -3.47 7.37
CA MET A 47 5.84 -4.13 6.08
C MET A 47 4.55 -4.31 5.29
N GLU A 48 3.44 -4.65 5.97
CA GLU A 48 2.14 -4.78 5.31
C GLU A 48 1.64 -3.43 4.77
N ARG A 49 1.90 -2.31 5.44
CA ARG A 49 1.58 -0.98 4.88
C ARG A 49 2.36 -0.70 3.59
N GLU A 50 3.64 -1.07 3.56
CA GLU A 50 4.46 -0.89 2.36
C GLU A 50 4.01 -1.82 1.23
N ARG A 51 3.59 -3.04 1.56
CA ARG A 51 2.97 -3.96 0.60
C ARG A 51 1.70 -3.38 -0.02
N ILE A 52 0.83 -2.78 0.80
CA ILE A 52 -0.36 -2.07 0.33
C ILE A 52 0.02 -0.85 -0.52
N ALA A 53 1.14 -0.19 -0.21
CA ALA A 53 1.67 0.93 -1.00
C ALA A 53 2.37 0.49 -2.31
N GLY A 54 2.44 -0.81 -2.60
CA GLY A 54 3.00 -1.36 -3.84
C GLY A 54 4.41 -1.95 -3.72
N HIS A 55 5.06 -1.87 -2.54
CA HIS A 55 6.37 -2.47 -2.30
C HIS A 55 6.23 -3.95 -1.98
N SER A 56 6.19 -4.78 -3.03
CA SER A 56 5.93 -6.22 -2.93
C SER A 56 7.18 -7.04 -2.58
N ASP A 57 8.38 -6.55 -2.93
CA ASP A 57 9.65 -7.17 -2.55
C ASP A 57 9.95 -6.89 -1.06
N PRO A 58 10.23 -7.92 -0.23
CA PRO A 58 10.51 -7.72 1.19
C PRO A 58 11.70 -6.79 1.45
N ALA A 59 12.76 -6.85 0.63
CA ALA A 59 13.91 -5.96 0.78
C ALA A 59 13.55 -4.51 0.41
N GLU A 60 12.75 -4.31 -0.64
CA GLU A 60 12.18 -3.01 -0.97
C GLU A 60 11.25 -2.48 0.12
N ALA A 61 10.37 -3.32 0.66
CA ALA A 61 9.46 -2.97 1.74
C ALA A 61 10.22 -2.51 2.99
N VAL A 62 11.32 -3.15 3.36
CA VAL A 62 12.18 -2.69 4.48
C VAL A 62 12.79 -1.32 4.18
N ARG A 63 13.34 -1.11 2.98
CA ARG A 63 13.90 0.20 2.57
C ARG A 63 12.86 1.32 2.57
N SER A 64 11.67 1.06 2.03
CA SER A 64 10.54 2.00 2.03
C SER A 64 10.04 2.26 3.44
N ALA A 65 9.94 1.21 4.27
CA ALA A 65 9.57 1.33 5.68
C ALA A 65 10.55 2.22 6.46
N MET A 66 11.86 2.12 6.19
CA MET A 66 12.85 3.03 6.79
C MET A 66 12.64 4.48 6.36
N ARG A 67 12.35 4.74 5.08
CA ARG A 67 12.07 6.09 4.59
C ARG A 67 10.82 6.69 5.26
N ASP A 68 9.80 5.88 5.49
CA ASP A 68 8.49 6.31 5.94
C ASP A 68 8.30 6.24 7.48
N ALA A 69 9.15 5.49 8.19
CA ALA A 69 9.16 5.41 9.65
C ALA A 69 9.84 6.60 10.34
N ALA A 70 10.39 7.55 9.58
CA ALA A 70 10.74 8.85 10.16
C ALA A 70 9.47 9.44 10.80
N PRO A 71 9.54 10.01 12.03
CA PRO A 71 8.37 10.62 12.64
C PRO A 71 7.93 11.79 11.75
N SER A 72 6.91 11.56 10.92
CA SER A 72 6.26 12.64 10.21
C SER A 72 5.64 13.53 11.29
N THR A 73 6.28 14.67 11.52
CA THR A 73 5.81 15.67 12.47
C THR A 73 4.45 16.15 11.99
N GLY A 74 3.40 15.55 12.52
CA GLY A 74 2.03 16.04 12.37
C GLY A 74 1.23 15.45 11.21
N ARG A 75 0.62 14.30 11.47
CA ARG A 75 -0.81 14.16 11.13
C ARG A 75 -1.55 13.48 12.27
N ARG A 76 -1.84 14.27 13.32
CA ARG A 76 -2.98 14.01 14.20
C ARG A 76 -4.19 13.83 13.29
N ARG A 77 -4.61 12.57 13.10
CA ARG A 77 -5.86 12.18 12.43
C ARG A 77 -7.02 12.65 13.30
N ARG A 78 -7.21 13.97 13.42
CA ARG A 78 -8.40 14.58 14.01
C ARG A 78 -9.49 14.47 12.95
N ARG A 79 -10.35 13.47 13.13
CA ARG A 79 -11.72 13.38 12.63
C ARG A 79 -11.89 13.38 11.10
N ARG A 80 -12.14 12.20 10.54
CA ARG A 80 -13.27 12.02 9.61
C ARG A 80 -14.03 10.77 10.01
N ARG A 81 -15.03 10.95 10.86
CA ARG A 81 -16.27 10.18 10.77
C ARG A 81 -17.11 10.94 9.75
N ALA A 82 -16.92 10.64 8.47
CA ALA A 82 -17.79 10.96 7.33
C ALA A 82 -17.10 10.48 6.04
N VAL A 83 -17.65 9.40 5.47
CA VAL A 83 -17.90 9.06 4.06
C VAL A 83 -16.91 9.51 2.96
N GLU A 84 -16.72 8.60 2.00
CA GLU A 84 -16.14 8.72 0.64
C GLU A 84 -14.62 8.70 0.49
N GLU A 85 -14.15 7.62 -0.14
CA GLU A 85 -13.20 7.61 -1.28
C GLU A 85 -13.13 6.15 -1.81
N VAL A 86 -14.10 5.79 -2.66
CA VAL A 86 -13.93 4.73 -3.67
C VAL A 86 -13.39 5.47 -4.89
N GLU A 87 -12.07 5.54 -5.02
CA GLU A 87 -11.42 5.94 -6.27
C GLU A 87 -11.38 4.69 -7.19
N SER A 88 -12.51 4.43 -7.85
CA SER A 88 -12.48 3.67 -9.10
C SER A 88 -12.19 4.65 -10.21
N ASP A 89 -10.92 4.64 -10.62
CA ASP A 89 -10.43 5.07 -11.92
C ASP A 89 -11.38 4.59 -13.03
N THR A 90 -12.12 5.52 -13.65
CA THR A 90 -12.66 5.33 -15.01
C THR A 90 -12.78 6.72 -15.62
N GLU A 91 -11.96 6.92 -16.64
CA GLU A 91 -11.79 8.16 -17.39
C GLU A 91 -13.09 8.79 -17.87
N GLU A 92 -13.05 10.11 -17.79
CA GLU A 92 -13.93 11.12 -18.35
C GLU A 92 -14.00 11.02 -19.88
N VAL A 93 -15.20 10.89 -20.45
CA VAL A 93 -15.50 11.46 -21.78
C VAL A 93 -16.85 12.17 -21.68
N ASP A 94 -16.76 13.49 -21.47
CA ASP A 94 -17.77 14.47 -21.86
C ASP A 94 -18.02 14.35 -23.37
N GLU A 95 -19.28 14.32 -23.81
CA GLU A 95 -19.70 15.18 -24.92
C GLU A 95 -21.23 15.14 -25.15
N LYS A 96 -21.82 16.33 -24.95
CA LYS A 96 -22.80 16.99 -25.82
C LYS A 96 -24.16 16.34 -26.13
N ALA A 97 -25.16 16.98 -25.51
CA ALA A 97 -26.43 17.42 -26.10
C ALA A 97 -26.62 17.23 -27.61
N GLY A 98 -27.75 16.63 -28.00
CA GLY A 98 -28.23 16.68 -29.37
C GLY A 98 -29.56 15.93 -29.54
N ALA A 99 -30.64 16.70 -29.65
CA ALA A 99 -31.96 16.22 -30.04
C ALA A 99 -31.94 15.51 -31.41
N SER A 100 -32.73 14.44 -31.56
CA SER A 100 -33.54 14.22 -32.77
C SER A 100 -34.52 13.07 -32.56
N THR A 101 -35.77 13.45 -32.31
CA THR A 101 -36.91 12.79 -32.91
C THR A 101 -36.82 12.90 -34.43
N SER A 102 -36.91 11.78 -35.15
CA SER A 102 -37.56 11.71 -36.45
C SER A 102 -37.62 10.26 -36.93
N GLU A 103 -38.84 9.73 -37.03
CA GLU A 103 -39.23 8.82 -38.10
C GLU A 103 -38.67 9.30 -39.44
N THR A 104 -38.22 8.38 -40.30
CA THR A 104 -38.48 8.39 -41.75
C THR A 104 -38.08 7.02 -42.31
N GLU A 105 -39.02 6.46 -43.06
CA GLU A 105 -38.97 5.27 -43.92
C GLU A 105 -37.85 5.31 -44.98
N GLU A 106 -37.54 4.14 -45.57
CA GLU A 106 -37.28 3.85 -47.01
C GLU A 106 -36.39 2.60 -47.06
N SER A 107 -36.89 1.38 -47.34
CA SER A 107 -37.31 0.82 -48.64
C SER A 107 -36.17 0.63 -49.65
N ALA A 108 -35.73 -0.61 -49.85
CA ALA A 108 -35.28 -1.25 -51.12
C ALA A 108 -34.56 -2.58 -50.76
N GLU A 109 -35.11 -3.76 -51.11
CA GLU A 109 -34.73 -4.59 -52.31
C GLU A 109 -33.28 -5.15 -52.19
N ASP A 110 -32.92 -6.43 -52.35
CA ASP A 110 -33.36 -7.52 -53.23
C ASP A 110 -32.56 -8.83 -52.89
N THR A 111 -33.00 -9.98 -53.46
CA THR A 111 -32.27 -11.26 -53.73
C THR A 111 -31.86 -12.20 -52.56
N VAL A 112 -32.07 -13.54 -52.55
CA VAL A 112 -32.26 -14.64 -53.53
C VAL A 112 -33.28 -15.67 -52.99
#